data_AF-A0A3B6QBM1-F1
#
_entry.id   AF-A0A3B6QBM1-F1
#
_cell.length_a   1.000
_cell.length_b   1.000
_cell.length_c   1.000
_cell.angle_alpha   90.00
_cell.angle_beta   90.00
_cell.angle_gamma   90.00
#
_symmetry.space_group_name_H-M   'P 1'
#
loop_
_entity.id
_entity.type
_entity.pdbx_description
1 polymer ?
#
loop_
_entity_poly.entity_id
_entity_poly.type
_entity_poly.pdbx_seq_one_letter_code
_entity_poly.pdbx_strand_id
1 'polypeptide(L)'
;MDRIRTAVACVEGLGVPRGSRMFKHALQAVAFLSKDKITANVEHLKKMFRWSDAEVGIAVSKAPKLLSRTKEFLHFRSEFLISEVGLEPAYIVYRPAMLMYSLEGRLRPRYYVVKFLKENGLLSRNRDYYSAVKITEKEFVEKFICPHKEAAPHLAKDYAAACKDEVPTRFRFT
;
A
#
# COMPACT_ATOMS: atom_id res chain seq x y z
N MET A 1 15.43 -18.91 -25.06
CA MET A 1 16.48 -18.10 -24.38
C MET A 1 16.21 -16.59 -24.45
N ASP A 2 15.57 -16.09 -25.51
CA ASP A 2 15.40 -14.63 -25.73
C ASP A 2 14.41 -13.94 -24.79
N ARG A 3 13.39 -14.66 -24.31
CA ARG A 3 12.40 -14.12 -23.37
C ARG A 3 13.00 -13.73 -22.01
N ILE A 4 13.92 -14.55 -21.49
CA ILE A 4 14.59 -14.27 -20.21
C ILE A 4 15.52 -13.06 -20.36
N ARG A 5 16.31 -13.00 -21.45
CA ARG A 5 17.18 -11.85 -21.73
C ARG A 5 16.38 -10.55 -21.89
N THR A 6 15.24 -10.62 -22.58
CA THR A 6 14.33 -9.48 -22.76
C THR A 6 13.72 -9.02 -21.42
N ALA A 7 13.28 -9.96 -20.58
CA ALA A 7 12.77 -9.64 -19.25
C ALA A 7 13.86 -9.02 -18.35
N VAL A 8 15.09 -9.54 -18.40
CA VAL A 8 16.24 -8.98 -17.67
C VAL A 8 16.49 -7.53 -18.10
N ALA A 9 16.61 -7.26 -19.40
CA ALA A 9 16.82 -5.91 -19.91
C ALA A 9 15.66 -4.96 -19.55
N CYS A 10 14.41 -5.46 -19.55
CA CYS A 10 13.26 -4.69 -19.11
C CYS A 10 13.33 -4.33 -17.63
N VAL A 11 13.67 -5.28 -16.76
CA VAL A 11 13.82 -5.05 -15.31
C VAL A 11 14.92 -4.03 -15.01
N GLU A 12 16.03 -4.10 -15.75
CA GLU A 12 17.12 -3.11 -15.65
C GLU A 12 16.66 -1.72 -16.11
N GLY A 13 15.91 -1.63 -17.22
CA GLY A 13 15.32 -0.38 -17.71
C GLY A 13 14.27 0.22 -16.77
N LEU A 14 13.64 -0.59 -15.92
CA LEU A 14 12.74 -0.14 -14.84
C LEU A 14 13.49 0.28 -13.57
N GLY A 15 14.82 0.32 -13.61
CA GLY A 15 15.66 0.79 -12.51
C GLY A 15 15.86 -0.22 -11.37
N VAL A 16 15.64 -1.51 -11.60
CA VAL A 16 15.89 -2.56 -10.59
C VAL A 16 17.25 -3.21 -10.80
N PRO A 17 18.23 -3.02 -9.90
CA PRO A 17 19.56 -3.62 -10.05
C PRO A 17 19.55 -5.14 -9.93
N ARG A 18 20.39 -5.85 -10.71
CA ARG A 18 20.51 -7.33 -10.65
C ARG A 18 20.83 -7.87 -9.27
N GLY A 19 21.66 -7.17 -8.50
CA GLY A 19 22.03 -7.54 -7.14
C GLY A 19 20.92 -7.29 -6.09
N SER A 20 19.82 -6.65 -6.46
CA SER A 20 18.72 -6.37 -5.54
C SER A 20 17.89 -7.62 -5.26
N ARG A 21 17.47 -7.79 -4.00
CA ARG A 21 16.46 -8.81 -3.63
C ARG A 21 15.15 -8.65 -4.41
N MET A 22 14.89 -7.45 -4.92
CA MET A 22 13.70 -7.15 -5.71
C MET A 22 13.79 -7.65 -7.16
N PHE A 23 14.99 -7.97 -7.65
CA PHE A 23 15.20 -8.37 -9.04
C PHE A 23 14.39 -9.62 -9.43
N LYS A 24 14.37 -10.66 -8.58
CA LYS A 24 13.55 -11.85 -8.83
C LYS A 24 12.06 -11.53 -8.90
N HIS A 25 11.59 -10.59 -8.07
CA HIS A 25 10.18 -10.19 -8.04
C HIS A 25 9.82 -9.34 -9.27
N ALA A 26 10.75 -8.51 -9.73
CA ALA A 26 10.60 -7.75 -10.97
C ALA A 26 10.56 -8.68 -12.19
N LEU A 27 11.47 -9.65 -12.26
CA LEU A 27 11.44 -10.69 -13.31
C LEU A 27 10.10 -11.42 -13.33
N GLN A 28 9.61 -11.87 -12.17
CA GLN A 28 8.30 -12.51 -12.07
C GLN A 28 7.15 -11.60 -12.53
N ALA A 29 7.19 -10.31 -12.16
CA ALA A 29 6.15 -9.35 -12.52
C ALA A 29 6.08 -9.08 -14.04
N VAL A 30 7.23 -9.09 -14.73
CA VAL A 30 7.29 -8.79 -16.17
C VAL A 30 7.34 -10.04 -17.06
N ALA A 31 7.63 -11.22 -16.51
CA ALA A 31 7.88 -12.45 -17.29
C ALA A 31 6.75 -12.80 -18.28
N PHE A 32 5.51 -12.45 -17.94
CA PHE A 32 4.30 -12.74 -18.72
C PHE A 32 3.65 -11.51 -19.35
N LEU A 33 4.31 -10.36 -19.32
CA LEU A 33 3.80 -9.12 -19.91
C LEU A 33 4.55 -8.80 -21.21
N SER A 34 3.85 -8.30 -22.22
CA SER A 34 4.48 -7.70 -23.40
C SER A 34 5.08 -6.34 -23.03
N LYS A 35 6.05 -5.86 -23.82
CA LYS A 35 6.62 -4.51 -23.64
C LYS A 35 5.52 -3.44 -23.63
N ASP A 36 4.57 -3.50 -24.57
CA ASP A 36 3.45 -2.57 -24.65
C ASP A 36 2.56 -2.60 -23.42
N LYS A 37 2.33 -3.80 -22.86
CA LYS A 37 1.55 -3.95 -21.63
C LYS A 37 2.27 -3.33 -20.43
N ILE A 38 3.59 -3.49 -20.34
CA ILE A 38 4.41 -2.88 -19.29
C ILE A 38 4.35 -1.35 -19.42
N THR A 39 4.59 -0.81 -20.61
CA THR A 39 4.50 0.63 -20.88
C THR A 39 3.12 1.18 -20.52
N ALA A 40 2.05 0.51 -20.95
CA ALA A 40 0.69 0.93 -20.63
C ALA A 40 0.39 0.91 -19.12
N ASN A 41 0.93 -0.07 -18.39
CA ASN A 41 0.76 -0.15 -16.94
C ASN A 41 1.58 0.92 -16.21
N VAL A 42 2.80 1.24 -16.67
CA VAL A 42 3.61 2.36 -16.16
C VAL A 42 2.89 3.69 -16.38
N GLU A 43 2.40 3.96 -17.58
CA GLU A 43 1.63 5.17 -17.89
C GLU A 43 0.35 5.27 -17.07
N HIS A 44 -0.30 4.14 -16.80
CA HIS A 44 -1.47 4.12 -15.94
C HIS A 44 -1.13 4.52 -14.49
N LEU A 45 -0.04 3.99 -13.93
CA LEU A 45 0.44 4.38 -12.59
C LEU A 45 0.78 5.87 -12.54
N LYS A 46 1.51 6.38 -13.55
CA LYS A 46 1.82 7.81 -13.66
C LYS A 46 0.57 8.67 -13.63
N LYS A 47 -0.45 8.34 -14.44
CA LYS A 47 -1.71 9.09 -14.48
C LYS A 47 -2.49 9.01 -13.17
N MET A 48 -2.61 7.81 -12.59
CA MET A 48 -3.38 7.56 -11.38
C MET A 48 -2.83 8.32 -10.17
N PHE A 49 -1.51 8.34 -10.01
CA PHE A 49 -0.84 8.95 -8.87
C PHE A 49 -0.22 10.32 -9.20
N ARG A 50 -0.34 10.79 -10.45
CA ARG A 50 0.34 11.99 -10.98
C ARG A 50 1.87 11.94 -10.77
N TRP A 51 2.44 10.75 -10.84
CA TRP A 51 3.88 10.54 -10.71
C TRP A 51 4.62 10.93 -11.99
N SER A 52 5.79 11.53 -11.81
CA SER A 52 6.81 11.67 -12.85
C SER A 52 7.43 10.32 -13.24
N ASP A 53 8.20 10.31 -14.33
CA ASP A 53 8.95 9.12 -14.76
C ASP A 53 9.94 8.62 -13.69
N ALA A 54 10.59 9.54 -12.99
CA ALA A 54 11.48 9.20 -11.89
C ALA A 54 10.73 8.56 -10.71
N GLU A 55 9.58 9.13 -10.33
CA GLU A 55 8.77 8.63 -9.22
C GLU A 55 8.16 7.26 -9.50
N VAL A 56 7.62 7.03 -10.71
CA VAL A 56 7.11 5.70 -11.06
C VAL A 56 8.25 4.67 -11.10
N GLY A 57 9.45 5.05 -11.53
CA GLY A 57 10.64 4.21 -11.45
C GLY A 57 11.00 3.82 -10.00
N ILE A 58 10.97 4.78 -9.07
CA ILE A 58 11.18 4.51 -7.64
C ILE A 58 10.10 3.55 -7.11
N ALA A 59 8.83 3.79 -7.43
CA ALA A 59 7.72 2.97 -6.96
C ALA A 59 7.79 1.54 -7.51
N VAL A 60 7.98 1.38 -8.82
CA VAL A 60 8.10 0.07 -9.49
C VAL A 60 9.34 -0.67 -8.99
N SER A 61 10.46 0.03 -8.78
CA SER A 61 11.68 -0.64 -8.30
C SER A 61 11.57 -1.18 -6.88
N LYS A 62 10.69 -0.61 -6.04
CA LYS A 62 10.38 -1.07 -4.68
C LYS A 62 9.22 -2.06 -4.63
N ALA A 63 8.29 -2.02 -5.60
CA ALA A 63 7.14 -2.93 -5.68
C ALA A 63 6.80 -3.30 -7.13
N PRO A 64 7.60 -4.14 -7.80
CA PRO A 64 7.41 -4.45 -9.23
C PRO A 64 6.07 -5.12 -9.54
N LYS A 65 5.47 -5.79 -8.55
CA LYS A 65 4.13 -6.39 -8.65
C LYS A 65 3.03 -5.39 -8.99
N LEU A 66 3.25 -4.08 -8.83
CA LEU A 66 2.35 -3.05 -9.34
C LEU A 66 2.06 -3.23 -10.84
N LEU A 67 3.06 -3.64 -11.62
CA LEU A 67 2.94 -3.84 -13.06
C LEU A 67 2.04 -5.02 -13.44
N SER A 68 1.75 -5.94 -12.52
CA SER A 68 0.92 -7.12 -12.79
C SER A 68 -0.47 -7.03 -12.16
N ARG A 69 -0.84 -5.92 -11.53
CA ARG A 69 -2.18 -5.73 -10.95
C ARG A 69 -3.15 -5.18 -11.98
N THR A 70 -4.44 -5.46 -11.78
CA THR A 70 -5.51 -4.87 -12.59
C THR A 70 -5.68 -3.39 -12.25
N LYS A 71 -6.21 -2.62 -13.19
CA LYS A 71 -6.42 -1.18 -13.03
C LYS A 71 -7.42 -0.91 -11.91
N GLU A 72 -8.47 -1.70 -11.86
CA GLU A 72 -9.56 -1.64 -10.87
C GLU A 72 -9.00 -1.90 -9.46
N PHE A 73 -8.12 -2.90 -9.32
CA PHE A 73 -7.50 -3.22 -8.03
C PHE A 73 -6.67 -2.06 -7.46
N LEU A 74 -5.95 -1.36 -8.34
CA LEU A 74 -5.14 -0.20 -7.97
C LEU A 74 -6.00 1.05 -7.73
N HIS A 75 -7.05 1.23 -8.53
CA HIS A 75 -7.98 2.35 -8.42
C HIS A 75 -8.61 2.44 -7.03
N PHE A 76 -9.22 1.36 -6.53
CA PHE A 76 -9.86 1.41 -5.20
C PHE A 76 -8.87 1.71 -4.07
N ARG A 77 -7.59 1.34 -4.25
CA ARG A 77 -6.55 1.62 -3.25
C ARG A 77 -6.01 3.03 -3.37
N SER A 78 -5.84 3.55 -4.58
CA SER A 78 -5.42 4.94 -4.78
C SER A 78 -6.48 5.89 -4.27
N GLU A 79 -7.75 5.63 -4.59
CA GLU A 79 -8.90 6.41 -4.10
C GLU A 79 -8.95 6.42 -2.57
N PHE A 80 -8.86 5.26 -1.93
CA PHE A 80 -8.84 5.19 -0.47
C PHE A 80 -7.64 5.94 0.12
N LEU A 81 -6.42 5.67 -0.34
CA LEU A 81 -5.21 6.23 0.26
C LEU A 81 -5.06 7.74 0.03
N ILE A 82 -5.48 8.25 -1.13
CA ILE A 82 -5.34 9.66 -1.48
C ILE A 82 -6.56 10.45 -0.99
N SER A 83 -7.77 10.01 -1.36
CA SER A 83 -8.98 10.79 -1.11
C SER A 83 -9.49 10.63 0.32
N GLU A 84 -9.48 9.41 0.87
CA GLU A 84 -10.06 9.13 2.20
C GLU A 84 -9.04 9.28 3.33
N VAL A 85 -7.82 8.75 3.14
CA VAL A 85 -6.74 8.87 4.13
C VAL A 85 -6.00 10.21 4.02
N GLY A 86 -6.03 10.86 2.85
CA GLY A 86 -5.36 12.15 2.62
C GLY A 86 -3.86 12.04 2.39
N LEU A 87 -3.35 10.90 1.91
CA LEU A 87 -1.92 10.75 1.63
C LEU A 87 -1.54 11.46 0.33
N GLU A 88 -0.45 12.23 0.39
CA GLU A 88 0.16 12.79 -0.81
C GLU A 88 0.73 11.67 -1.70
N PRO A 89 0.59 11.76 -3.04
CA PRO A 89 1.18 10.77 -3.93
C PRO A 89 2.69 10.60 -3.74
N ALA A 90 3.42 11.68 -3.44
CA ALA A 90 4.85 11.65 -3.13
C ALA A 90 5.19 10.78 -1.91
N TYR A 91 4.30 10.75 -0.91
CA TYR A 91 4.46 9.87 0.25
C TYR A 91 4.34 8.38 -0.14
N ILE A 92 3.46 8.07 -1.11
CA ILE A 92 3.20 6.70 -1.60
C ILE A 92 4.36 6.20 -2.47
N VAL A 93 5.03 7.07 -3.26
CA VAL A 93 6.19 6.74 -4.12
C VAL A 93 7.23 5.90 -3.39
N TYR A 94 7.56 6.28 -2.15
CA TYR A 94 8.60 5.63 -1.36
C TYR A 94 8.10 4.43 -0.55
N ARG A 95 6.78 4.20 -0.52
CA ARG A 95 6.10 3.16 0.26
C ARG A 95 5.08 2.34 -0.58
N PRO A 96 5.38 1.96 -1.83
CA PRO A 96 4.40 1.43 -2.77
C PRO A 96 3.86 0.05 -2.37
N ALA A 97 4.52 -0.63 -1.42
CA ALA A 97 4.03 -1.88 -0.85
C ALA A 97 2.63 -1.74 -0.22
N MET A 98 2.24 -0.56 0.25
CA MET A 98 0.90 -0.34 0.81
C MET A 98 -0.21 -0.63 -0.21
N LEU A 99 0.05 -0.36 -1.50
CA LEU A 99 -0.87 -0.65 -2.61
C LEU A 99 -1.10 -2.15 -2.82
N MET A 100 -0.27 -3.01 -2.22
CA MET A 100 -0.41 -4.46 -2.33
C MET A 100 -1.16 -5.09 -1.16
N TYR A 101 -1.49 -4.34 -0.11
CA TYR A 101 -2.23 -4.86 1.04
C TYR A 101 -3.73 -5.00 0.74
N SER A 102 -4.41 -5.81 1.56
CA SER A 102 -5.87 -5.92 1.51
C SER A 102 -6.48 -4.58 1.88
N LEU A 103 -7.41 -4.08 1.05
CA LEU A 103 -8.11 -2.83 1.31
C LEU A 103 -8.99 -2.99 2.57
N GLU A 104 -9.91 -3.96 2.52
CA GLU A 104 -10.86 -4.24 3.60
C GLU A 104 -10.24 -4.97 4.78
N GLY A 105 -9.27 -5.85 4.55
CA GLY A 105 -8.68 -6.66 5.62
C GLY A 105 -7.49 -6.02 6.33
N ARG A 106 -6.98 -4.87 5.86
CA ARG A 106 -5.78 -4.25 6.46
C ARG A 106 -5.76 -2.73 6.37
N LEU A 107 -5.94 -2.15 5.18
CA LEU A 107 -5.77 -0.71 5.01
C LEU A 107 -6.87 0.07 5.77
N ARG A 108 -8.14 -0.18 5.45
CA ARG A 108 -9.29 0.49 6.09
C ARG A 108 -9.37 0.23 7.60
N PRO A 109 -9.34 -1.02 8.12
CA PRO A 109 -9.45 -1.26 9.56
C PRO A 109 -8.37 -0.56 10.37
N ARG A 110 -7.12 -0.57 9.87
CA ARG A 110 -6.00 0.07 10.56
C ARG A 110 -6.04 1.60 10.43
N TYR A 111 -6.60 2.13 9.34
CA TYR A 111 -6.86 3.56 9.21
C TYR A 111 -7.84 4.03 10.27
N TYR A 112 -8.97 3.34 10.43
CA TYR A 112 -9.98 3.70 11.40
C TYR A 112 -9.45 3.68 12.83
N VAL A 113 -8.67 2.65 13.20
CA VAL A 113 -8.00 2.60 14.51
C VAL A 113 -7.05 3.79 14.68
N VAL A 114 -6.19 4.06 13.71
CA VAL A 114 -5.24 5.19 13.80
C VAL A 114 -5.97 6.53 13.91
N LYS A 115 -7.03 6.73 13.13
CA LYS A 115 -7.84 7.95 13.15
C LYS A 115 -8.55 8.12 14.49
N PHE A 116 -9.25 7.09 14.97
CA PHE A 116 -9.89 7.08 16.29
C PHE A 116 -8.90 7.44 17.40
N LEU A 117 -7.73 6.80 17.44
CA LEU A 117 -6.74 7.06 18.49
C LEU A 117 -6.18 8.48 18.42
N LYS A 118 -5.97 9.05 17.21
CA LYS A 118 -5.49 10.43 17.05
C LYS A 118 -6.54 11.45 17.51
N GLU A 119 -7.81 11.24 17.14
CA GLU A 119 -8.91 12.14 17.52
C GLU A 119 -9.19 12.12 19.02
N ASN A 120 -8.98 10.98 19.68
CA ASN A 120 -9.13 10.83 21.13
C ASN A 120 -7.85 11.16 21.92
N GLY A 121 -6.80 11.69 21.27
CA GLY A 121 -5.55 12.06 21.94
C GLY A 121 -4.71 10.88 22.46
N LEU A 122 -5.06 9.65 22.08
CA LEU A 122 -4.39 8.41 22.50
C LEU A 122 -3.17 8.07 21.65
N LEU A 123 -2.99 8.75 20.50
CA LEU A 123 -1.85 8.57 19.61
C LEU A 123 -1.27 9.91 19.16
N SER A 124 0.06 10.00 19.16
CA SER A 124 0.74 11.19 18.61
C SER A 124 0.30 11.47 17.18
N ARG A 125 -0.03 12.73 16.89
CA ARG A 125 -0.41 13.20 15.54
C ARG A 125 0.66 12.90 14.50
N ASN A 126 1.93 12.93 14.91
CA ASN A 126 3.10 12.67 14.06
C ASN A 126 3.30 11.19 13.72
N ARG A 127 2.54 10.27 14.35
CA ARG A 127 2.69 8.86 14.03
C ARG A 127 2.16 8.57 12.62
N ASP A 128 3.03 7.97 11.84
CA ASP A 128 2.85 7.73 10.41
C ASP A 128 1.88 6.57 10.10
N TYR A 129 0.97 6.74 9.13
CA TYR A 129 -0.01 5.71 8.78
C TYR A 129 0.65 4.45 8.19
N TYR A 130 1.70 4.59 7.38
CA TYR A 130 2.43 3.44 6.86
C TYR A 130 3.03 2.56 7.97
N SER A 131 3.42 3.15 9.11
CA SER A 131 3.91 2.38 10.26
C SER A 131 2.87 1.41 10.82
N ALA A 132 1.58 1.75 10.71
CA ALA A 132 0.48 0.91 11.15
C ALA A 132 0.19 -0.23 10.16
N VAL A 133 0.26 0.02 8.85
CA VAL A 133 -0.10 -1.00 7.84
C VAL A 133 1.06 -1.91 7.44
N LYS A 134 2.32 -1.51 7.67
CA LYS A 134 3.49 -2.31 7.28
C LYS A 134 3.77 -3.49 8.21
N ILE A 135 3.35 -3.40 9.47
CA ILE A 135 3.66 -4.39 10.51
C ILE A 135 2.69 -5.58 10.47
N THR A 136 3.08 -6.68 11.14
CA THR A 136 2.23 -7.87 11.24
C THR A 136 0.94 -7.60 12.02
N GLU A 137 -0.01 -8.53 11.96
CA GLU A 137 -1.26 -8.43 12.72
C GLU A 137 -1.01 -8.40 14.22
N LYS A 138 -0.18 -9.34 14.70
CA LYS A 138 0.24 -9.40 16.10
C LYS A 138 0.84 -8.08 16.58
N GLU A 139 1.83 -7.56 15.85
CA GLU A 139 2.47 -6.30 16.21
C GLU A 139 1.50 -5.11 16.17
N PHE A 140 0.54 -5.10 15.24
CA PHE A 140 -0.46 -4.04 15.17
C PHE A 140 -1.33 -4.03 16.43
N VAL A 141 -1.87 -5.18 16.82
CA VAL A 141 -2.66 -5.31 18.05
C VAL A 141 -1.84 -4.91 19.27
N GLU A 142 -0.61 -5.39 19.40
CA GLU A 142 0.27 -5.07 20.53
C GLU A 142 0.63 -3.58 20.62
N LYS A 143 0.83 -2.90 19.48
CA LYS A 143 1.30 -1.50 19.45
C LYS A 143 0.19 -0.46 19.37
N PHE A 144 -0.99 -0.80 18.85
CA PHE A 144 -2.07 0.15 18.59
C PHE A 144 -3.39 -0.19 19.29
N ILE A 145 -3.57 -1.39 19.84
CA ILE A 145 -4.83 -1.78 20.49
C ILE A 145 -4.59 -2.04 21.98
N CYS A 146 -3.68 -2.94 22.31
CA CYS A 146 -3.39 -3.33 23.70
C CYS A 146 -3.07 -2.16 24.65
N PRO A 147 -2.31 -1.12 24.25
CA PRO A 147 -1.99 0.00 25.13
C PRO A 147 -3.20 0.85 25.53
N HIS A 148 -4.33 0.71 24.83
CA HIS A 148 -5.51 1.56 25.00
C HIS A 148 -6.73 0.78 25.51
N LYS A 149 -6.55 -0.42 26.06
CA LYS A 149 -7.66 -1.27 26.53
C LYS A 149 -8.53 -0.60 27.60
N GLU A 150 -7.94 0.20 28.49
CA GLU A 150 -8.67 0.90 29.54
C GLU A 150 -9.39 2.14 29.00
N ALA A 151 -8.70 2.96 28.21
CA ALA A 151 -9.26 4.19 27.64
C ALA A 151 -10.25 3.95 26.49
N ALA A 152 -10.12 2.82 25.78
CA ALA A 152 -10.94 2.46 24.62
C ALA A 152 -11.29 0.96 24.64
N PRO A 153 -12.14 0.51 25.59
CA PRO A 153 -12.42 -0.92 25.83
C PRO A 153 -13.06 -1.65 24.65
N HIS A 154 -13.72 -0.91 23.74
CA HIS A 154 -14.35 -1.48 22.55
C HIS A 154 -13.45 -1.51 21.31
N LEU A 155 -12.26 -0.89 21.35
CA LEU A 155 -11.40 -0.72 20.17
C LEU A 155 -11.02 -2.06 19.51
N ALA A 156 -10.73 -3.08 20.31
CA ALA A 156 -10.38 -4.41 19.78
C ALA A 156 -11.57 -5.07 19.05
N LYS A 157 -12.78 -4.93 19.60
CA LYS A 157 -14.01 -5.46 18.98
C LYS A 157 -14.33 -4.71 17.70
N ASP A 158 -14.24 -3.38 17.74
CA ASP A 158 -14.51 -2.51 16.59
C ASP A 158 -13.51 -2.79 15.46
N TYR A 159 -12.22 -2.98 15.78
CA TYR A 159 -11.22 -3.39 14.79
C TYR A 159 -11.50 -4.78 14.19
N ALA A 160 -11.88 -5.77 15.02
CA ALA A 160 -12.20 -7.10 14.53
C ALA A 160 -13.43 -7.13 13.61
N ALA A 161 -14.44 -6.29 13.88
CA ALA A 161 -15.60 -6.10 13.01
C ALA A 161 -15.18 -5.42 11.69
N ALA A 162 -14.38 -4.34 11.76
CA ALA A 162 -13.88 -3.66 10.56
C ALA A 162 -13.07 -4.59 9.64
N CYS A 163 -12.29 -5.54 10.19
CA CYS A 163 -11.57 -6.55 9.40
C CYS A 163 -12.49 -7.53 8.64
N LYS A 164 -13.78 -7.57 8.99
CA LYS A 164 -14.83 -8.36 8.31
C LYS A 164 -15.73 -7.50 7.42
N ASP A 165 -15.29 -6.28 7.08
CA ASP A 165 -16.05 -5.31 6.29
C ASP A 165 -17.33 -4.79 6.99
N GLU A 166 -17.38 -4.90 8.32
CA GLU A 166 -18.43 -4.32 9.14
C GLU A 166 -17.91 -3.03 9.77
N VAL A 167 -18.29 -1.86 9.24
CA VAL A 167 -17.82 -0.57 9.77
C VAL A 167 -18.56 -0.23 11.09
N PRO A 168 -17.88 -0.29 12.25
CA PRO A 168 -18.49 0.00 13.55
C PRO A 168 -18.88 1.48 13.65
N THR A 169 -19.93 1.77 14.43
CA THR A 169 -20.44 3.13 14.61
C THR A 169 -19.38 4.12 15.10
N ARG A 170 -18.42 3.65 15.93
CA ARG A 170 -17.33 4.47 16.47
C ARG A 170 -16.24 4.81 15.46
N PHE A 171 -16.25 4.20 14.28
CA PHE A 171 -15.38 4.53 13.15
C PHE A 171 -16.10 5.37 12.08
N ARG A 172 -17.30 5.90 12.39
CA ARG A 172 -17.98 6.89 11.55
C ARG A 172 -17.50 8.27 11.97
N PHE A 173 -16.51 8.77 11.25
CA PHE A 173 -15.95 10.09 11.47
C PHE A 173 -16.76 11.11 10.66
N THR A 174 -17.27 12.15 11.33
CA THR A 174 -17.98 13.28 10.69
C THR A 174 -17.03 14.26 10.04
#